data_AF-A0A3L7X550-F1
#
_entry.id   AF-A0A3L7X550-F1
#
_cell.length_a   1.000
_cell.length_b   1.000
_cell.length_c   1.000
_cell.angle_alpha   90.00
_cell.angle_beta   90.00
_cell.angle_gamma   90.00
#
_symmetry.space_group_name_H-M   'P 1'
#
loop_
_entity.id
_entity.type
_entity.pdbx_description
1 polymer ?
#
loop_
_entity_poly.entity_id
_entity_poly.type
_entity_poly.pdbx_seq_one_letter_code
_entity_poly.pdbx_strand_id
1 'polypeptide(L)'
;MTALTDTVELHLDALYERDTADLIVRMRASDRPPPRVHLVRTVEANRWLFAASFSPVTRAALDALLTAEPVVPLIEAMEYREPACRDALAAVLASDAPPANEYRGPAFTFPSAATIYLTKRAHPSNLCFRERERP
;
A
#
# COMPACT_ATOMS: atom_id res chain seq x y z
N MET A 1 21.00 -8.11 -1.50
CA MET A 1 20.28 -6.83 -1.37
C MET A 1 18.88 -7.10 -1.86
N THR A 2 17.91 -7.24 -0.96
CA THR A 2 16.49 -7.22 -1.33
C THR A 2 16.19 -5.84 -1.88
N ALA A 3 15.67 -5.74 -3.10
CA ALA A 3 15.32 -4.45 -3.70
C ALA A 3 14.21 -3.79 -2.86
N LEU A 4 14.05 -2.46 -2.93
CA LEU A 4 12.95 -1.77 -2.25
C LEU A 4 11.59 -2.35 -2.67
N THR A 5 11.50 -2.84 -3.91
CA THR A 5 10.38 -3.60 -4.48
C THR A 5 10.02 -4.82 -3.63
N ASP A 6 11.00 -5.55 -3.07
CA ASP A 6 10.75 -6.73 -2.24
C ASP A 6 10.08 -6.36 -0.90
N THR A 7 10.34 -5.15 -0.39
CA THR A 7 9.71 -4.65 0.84
C THR A 7 8.27 -4.21 0.60
N VAL A 8 8.00 -3.58 -0.55
CA VAL A 8 6.63 -3.22 -0.95
C VAL A 8 5.77 -4.47 -1.15
N GLU A 9 6.27 -5.48 -1.86
CA GLU A 9 5.51 -6.72 -2.06
C GLU A 9 5.28 -7.47 -0.73
N LEU A 10 6.28 -7.55 0.14
CA LEU A 10 6.11 -8.14 1.47
C LEU A 10 5.03 -7.42 2.29
N HIS A 11 4.98 -6.08 2.23
CA HIS A 11 3.96 -5.28 2.89
C HIS A 11 2.57 -5.58 2.33
N LEU A 12 2.43 -5.59 1.00
CA LEU A 12 1.15 -5.88 0.33
C LEU A 12 0.66 -7.31 0.63
N ASP A 13 1.56 -8.30 0.66
CA ASP A 13 1.25 -9.68 1.03
C ASP A 13 0.82 -9.83 2.48
N ALA A 14 1.39 -9.04 3.39
CA ALA A 14 0.99 -9.03 4.79
C ALA A 14 -0.41 -8.44 4.97
N LEU A 15 -0.81 -7.46 4.15
CA LEU A 15 -2.12 -6.80 4.23
C LEU A 15 -3.24 -7.58 3.54
N TYR A 16 -2.95 -8.15 2.37
CA TYR A 16 -3.98 -8.63 1.45
C TYR A 16 -3.83 -10.09 1.09
N GLU A 17 -4.98 -10.75 0.95
CA GLU A 17 -5.06 -11.96 0.15
C GLU A 17 -5.36 -11.58 -1.29
N ARG A 18 -4.56 -12.14 -2.20
CA ARG A 18 -4.60 -11.86 -3.63
C ARG A 18 -4.96 -13.12 -4.41
N ASP A 19 -5.68 -12.98 -5.51
CA ASP A 19 -5.94 -14.09 -6.43
C ASP A 19 -4.76 -14.36 -7.36
N THR A 20 -4.91 -15.29 -8.30
CA THR A 20 -3.86 -15.63 -9.29
C THR A 20 -3.61 -14.53 -10.32
N ALA A 21 -4.48 -13.52 -10.41
CA ALA A 21 -4.32 -12.34 -11.25
C ALA A 21 -3.79 -11.13 -10.47
N ASP A 22 -3.29 -11.36 -9.25
CA ASP A 22 -2.75 -10.32 -8.35
C ASP A 22 -3.80 -9.28 -7.90
N LEU A 23 -5.08 -9.67 -7.86
CA LEU A 23 -6.17 -8.79 -7.43
C LEU A 23 -6.53 -9.03 -5.96
N ILE A 24 -6.89 -7.97 -5.24
CA ILE A 24 -7.26 -8.05 -3.82
C ILE A 24 -8.61 -8.74 -3.68
N VAL A 25 -8.61 -9.90 -3.02
CA VAL A 25 -9.82 -10.65 -2.67
C VAL A 25 -10.33 -10.22 -1.29
N ARG A 26 -9.44 -10.09 -0.31
CA ARG A 26 -9.78 -9.70 1.07
C ARG A 26 -8.59 -9.14 1.85
N MET A 27 -8.87 -8.49 2.98
CA MET A 27 -7.86 -8.13 3.97
C MET A 27 -7.54 -9.34 4.87
N ARG A 28 -6.26 -9.58 5.21
CA ARG A 28 -5.87 -10.77 6.02
C ARG A 28 -6.25 -10.69 7.49
N ALA A 29 -6.23 -9.49 8.09
CA ALA A 29 -6.42 -9.27 9.52
C ALA A 29 -7.63 -8.36 9.85
N SER A 30 -8.57 -8.24 8.93
CA SER A 30 -9.74 -7.38 9.05
C SER A 30 -10.93 -7.99 8.30
N ASP A 31 -12.11 -7.88 8.88
CA ASP A 31 -13.40 -8.22 8.26
C ASP A 31 -13.97 -7.09 7.39
N ARG A 32 -13.40 -5.89 7.48
CA ARG A 32 -13.74 -4.77 6.60
C ARG A 32 -13.50 -5.11 5.12
N PRO A 33 -14.31 -4.54 4.21
CA PRO A 33 -14.09 -4.69 2.78
C PRO A 33 -12.69 -4.17 2.41
N PRO A 34 -11.99 -4.84 1.48
CA PRO A 34 -10.70 -4.35 1.00
C PRO A 34 -10.85 -3.01 0.28
N PRO A 35 -9.76 -2.21 0.18
CA PRO A 35 -9.78 -1.03 -0.66
C PRO A 35 -10.01 -1.42 -2.13
N ARG A 36 -10.73 -0.57 -2.86
CA ARG A 36 -10.95 -0.75 -4.30
C ARG A 36 -9.65 -0.56 -5.10
N VAL A 37 -8.83 0.39 -4.69
CA VAL A 37 -7.50 0.67 -5.24
C VAL A 37 -6.56 0.90 -4.07
N HIS A 38 -5.37 0.30 -4.10
CA HIS A 38 -4.27 0.62 -3.20
C HIS A 38 -3.09 1.12 -4.03
N LEU A 39 -2.59 2.33 -3.76
CA LEU A 39 -1.40 2.89 -4.42
C LEU A 39 -0.28 3.06 -3.39
N VAL A 40 0.84 2.39 -3.65
CA VAL A 40 2.13 2.59 -2.97
C VAL A 40 3.02 3.40 -3.88
N ARG A 41 3.57 4.50 -3.36
CA ARG A 41 4.54 5.33 -4.09
C ARG A 41 5.91 5.15 -3.45
N THR A 42 6.94 4.97 -4.29
CA THR A 42 8.33 4.92 -3.84
C THR A 42 9.18 5.83 -4.73
N VAL A 43 10.43 6.07 -4.33
CA VAL A 43 11.37 6.87 -5.12
C VAL A 43 11.87 6.14 -6.38
N GLU A 44 11.68 4.81 -6.43
CA GLU A 44 12.09 3.97 -7.56
C GLU A 44 10.94 3.77 -8.55
N ALA A 45 9.76 3.42 -8.05
CA ALA A 45 8.56 3.17 -8.86
C ALA A 45 7.27 3.27 -8.03
N ASN A 46 6.15 3.51 -8.72
CA ASN A 46 4.82 3.37 -8.14
C ASN A 46 4.33 1.93 -8.31
N ARG A 47 3.56 1.44 -7.35
CA ARG A 47 2.96 0.12 -7.34
C ARG A 47 1.51 0.22 -6.89
N TRP A 48 0.60 -0.47 -7.58
CA TRP A 48 -0.81 -0.45 -7.23
C TRP A 48 -1.46 -1.82 -7.32
N LEU A 49 -2.53 -2.00 -6.55
CA LEU A 49 -3.40 -3.18 -6.56
C LEU A 49 -4.85 -2.76 -6.74
N PHE A 50 -5.64 -3.65 -7.34
CA PHE A 50 -7.07 -3.47 -7.58
C PHE A 50 -7.89 -4.52 -6.85
N ALA A 51 -9.09 -4.17 -6.41
CA ALA A 51 -10.05 -5.15 -5.91
C ALA A 51 -10.50 -6.12 -7.03
N ALA A 52 -10.64 -7.40 -6.67
CA ALA A 52 -11.10 -8.45 -7.58
C ALA A 52 -12.53 -8.19 -8.12
N SER A 53 -13.31 -7.37 -7.43
CA SER A 53 -14.66 -6.97 -7.85
C SER A 53 -14.68 -6.07 -9.10
N PHE A 54 -13.56 -5.49 -9.52
CA PHE A 54 -13.55 -4.64 -10.70
C PHE A 54 -13.68 -5.42 -11.99
N SER A 55 -14.46 -4.87 -12.93
CA SER A 55 -14.48 -5.35 -14.30
C SER A 55 -13.10 -5.15 -14.96
N PRO A 56 -12.70 -6.01 -15.92
CA PRO A 56 -11.46 -5.83 -16.67
C PRO A 56 -11.34 -4.47 -17.37
N VAL A 57 -12.47 -3.93 -17.85
CA VAL A 57 -12.51 -2.61 -18.52
C VAL A 57 -12.18 -1.50 -17.54
N THR A 58 -12.79 -1.51 -16.35
CA THR A 58 -12.50 -0.54 -15.30
C THR A 58 -11.04 -0.63 -14.86
N ARG A 59 -10.51 -1.85 -14.68
CA ARG A 59 -9.10 -2.04 -14.33
C ARG A 59 -8.17 -1.45 -15.38
N ALA A 60 -8.40 -1.71 -16.67
CA ALA A 60 -7.58 -1.16 -17.74
C ALA A 60 -7.57 0.38 -17.76
N ALA A 61 -8.72 1.01 -17.51
CA ALA A 61 -8.80 2.47 -17.42
C ALA A 61 -8.03 3.03 -16.21
N LEU A 62 -8.17 2.41 -15.05
CA LEU A 62 -7.43 2.81 -13.83
C LEU A 62 -5.93 2.57 -13.97
N ASP A 63 -5.54 1.45 -14.58
CA ASP A 63 -4.15 1.06 -14.81
C ASP A 63 -3.42 2.05 -15.72
N ALA A 64 -4.09 2.52 -16.77
CA ALA A 64 -3.55 3.58 -17.63
C ALA A 64 -3.29 4.90 -16.88
N LEU A 65 -4.20 5.29 -15.98
CA LEU A 65 -4.03 6.49 -15.15
C LEU A 65 -2.86 6.34 -14.17
N LEU A 66 -2.77 5.20 -13.50
CA LEU A 66 -1.72 4.92 -12.50
C LEU A 66 -0.35 4.74 -13.14
N THR A 67 -0.28 4.18 -14.35
CA THR A 67 0.94 4.10 -15.14
C THR A 67 1.48 5.49 -15.51
N ALA A 68 0.60 6.45 -15.75
CA ALA A 68 0.98 7.84 -16.03
C ALA A 68 1.33 8.65 -14.77
N GLU A 69 1.11 8.10 -13.57
CA GLU A 69 1.44 8.79 -12.31
C GLU A 69 2.95 8.96 -12.17
N PRO A 70 3.46 10.20 -11.98
CA PRO A 70 4.89 10.43 -11.86
C PRO A 70 5.48 9.77 -10.62
N VAL A 71 6.72 9.28 -10.75
CA VAL A 71 7.56 8.90 -9.61
C VAL A 71 8.01 10.17 -8.89
N VAL A 72 7.85 10.21 -7.57
CA VAL A 72 8.29 11.34 -6.75
C VAL A 72 9.69 11.04 -6.23
N PRO A 73 10.71 11.90 -6.49
CA PRO A 73 12.10 11.57 -6.20
C PRO A 73 12.49 11.71 -4.72
N LEU A 74 11.59 12.24 -3.87
CA LEU A 74 11.82 12.50 -2.45
C LEU A 74 10.65 11.97 -1.63
N ILE A 75 10.93 11.19 -0.59
CA ILE A 75 9.91 10.57 0.27
C ILE A 75 9.14 11.65 1.03
N GLU A 76 9.82 12.68 1.51
CA GLU A 76 9.23 13.81 2.24
C GLU A 76 8.21 14.56 1.37
N ALA A 77 8.46 14.64 0.07
CA ALA A 77 7.53 15.27 -0.85
C ALA A 77 6.26 14.43 -1.06
N MET A 78 6.29 13.11 -0.86
CA MET A 78 5.12 12.24 -1.03
C MET A 78 4.06 12.47 0.04
N GLU A 79 4.43 12.92 1.24
CA GLU A 79 3.48 13.22 2.31
C GLU A 79 2.56 14.40 1.93
N TYR A 80 3.12 15.42 1.30
CA TYR A 80 2.41 16.65 0.96
C TYR A 80 1.90 16.70 -0.49
N ARG A 81 2.51 15.91 -1.40
CA ARG A 81 2.12 15.86 -2.80
C ARG A 81 1.12 14.73 -3.01
N GLU A 82 -0.11 15.09 -3.32
CA GLU A 82 -1.14 14.12 -3.72
C GLU A 82 -0.76 13.45 -5.05
N PRO A 83 -1.27 12.24 -5.33
CA PRO A 83 -1.14 11.65 -6.66
C PRO A 83 -1.76 12.57 -7.72
N ALA A 84 -1.05 12.84 -8.81
CA ALA A 84 -1.55 13.70 -9.88
C ALA A 84 -2.81 13.11 -10.55
N CYS A 85 -2.92 11.78 -10.59
CA CYS A 85 -4.09 11.07 -11.10
C CYS A 85 -5.27 11.00 -10.10
N ARG A 86 -5.17 11.58 -8.89
CA ARG A 86 -6.18 11.43 -7.83
C ARG A 86 -7.59 11.77 -8.28
N ASP A 87 -7.80 12.94 -8.88
CA ASP A 87 -9.13 13.39 -9.29
C ASP A 87 -9.68 12.54 -10.45
N ALA A 88 -8.81 12.16 -11.39
CA ALA A 88 -9.18 11.26 -12.50
C ALA A 88 -9.56 9.87 -12.00
N LEU A 89 -8.83 9.32 -11.02
CA LEU A 89 -9.17 8.07 -10.34
C LEU A 89 -10.53 8.18 -9.66
N ALA A 90 -10.75 9.25 -8.88
CA ALA A 90 -12.03 9.46 -8.20
C ALA A 90 -13.20 9.52 -9.19
N ALA A 91 -13.02 10.18 -10.34
CA ALA A 91 -14.03 10.26 -11.38
C ALA A 91 -14.35 8.89 -12.00
N VAL A 92 -13.34 8.07 -12.33
CA VAL A 92 -13.56 6.71 -12.85
C VAL A 92 -14.26 5.84 -11.80
N LEU A 93 -13.81 5.91 -10.55
CA LEU A 93 -14.40 5.14 -9.45
C LEU A 93 -15.86 5.49 -9.20
N ALA A 94 -16.20 6.78 -9.28
CA ALA A 94 -17.55 7.31 -9.04
C ALA A 94 -18.59 6.83 -10.07
N SER A 95 -18.17 6.42 -11.27
CA SER A 95 -19.06 5.84 -12.28
C SER A 95 -19.70 4.51 -11.86
N ASP A 96 -19.01 3.77 -10.99
CA ASP A 96 -19.47 2.50 -10.41
C ASP A 96 -20.01 2.72 -8.99
N ALA A 97 -19.22 3.37 -8.13
CA ALA A 97 -19.64 3.80 -6.80
C ALA A 97 -18.69 4.92 -6.29
N PRO A 98 -19.19 6.05 -5.79
CA PRO A 98 -18.33 7.08 -5.20
C PRO A 98 -17.41 6.51 -4.11
N PRO A 99 -16.11 6.87 -4.07
CA PRO A 99 -15.23 6.47 -2.98
C PRO A 99 -15.77 6.99 -1.64
N ALA A 100 -16.08 6.07 -0.72
CA ALA A 100 -16.60 6.46 0.60
C ALA A 100 -15.51 7.06 1.51
N ASN A 101 -14.26 6.61 1.35
CA ASN A 101 -13.13 7.04 2.15
C ASN A 101 -11.84 7.01 1.31
N GLU A 102 -10.93 7.94 1.60
CA GLU A 102 -9.55 7.93 1.12
C GLU A 102 -8.64 7.86 2.35
N TYR A 103 -7.80 6.83 2.43
CA TYR A 103 -6.83 6.67 3.52
C TYR A 103 -5.42 6.90 2.99
N ARG A 104 -4.71 7.83 3.62
CA ARG A 104 -3.29 8.08 3.35
C ARG A 104 -2.49 7.44 4.46
N GLY A 105 -1.85 6.32 4.13
CA GLY A 105 -0.91 5.69 5.05
C GLY A 105 0.29 6.60 5.31
N PRO A 106 0.99 6.40 6.44
CA PRO A 106 2.23 7.13 6.72
C PRO A 106 3.31 6.81 5.68
N ALA A 107 4.20 7.76 5.43
CA ALA A 107 5.42 7.53 4.67
C ALA A 107 6.46 6.87 5.59
N PHE A 108 7.08 5.78 5.13
CA PHE A 108 8.11 5.06 5.88
C PHE A 108 9.47 5.18 5.20
N THR A 109 10.51 5.39 5.99
CA THR A 109 11.91 5.23 5.56
C THR A 109 12.49 4.01 6.26
N PHE A 110 12.99 3.05 5.48
CA PHE A 110 13.71 1.90 6.02
C PHE A 110 15.22 2.16 5.89
N PRO A 111 15.98 2.21 7.00
CA PRO A 111 17.42 2.37 6.92
C PRO A 111 18.02 1.13 6.23
N SER A 112 18.86 1.36 5.22
CA SER A 112 19.41 0.34 4.30
C SER A 112 20.25 -0.77 4.95
N ALA A 113 20.59 -0.65 6.24
CA ALA A 113 21.43 -1.59 6.99
C ALA A 113 20.70 -2.35 8.11
N ALA A 114 19.41 -2.06 8.37
CA ALA A 114 18.71 -2.73 9.47
C ALA A 114 18.15 -4.09 9.00
N THR A 115 18.65 -5.17 9.59
CA THR A 115 17.95 -6.46 9.54
C THR A 115 16.68 -6.34 10.37
N ILE A 116 15.51 -6.29 9.73
CA ILE A 116 14.22 -6.24 10.42
C ILE A 116 13.82 -7.67 10.81
N TYR A 117 13.88 -7.98 12.10
CA TYR A 117 13.31 -9.21 12.64
C TYR A 117 11.82 -9.00 12.94
N LEU A 118 10.93 -9.44 12.05
CA LEU A 118 9.50 -9.50 12.33
C LEU A 118 9.21 -10.72 13.21
N THR A 119 9.34 -10.59 14.53
CA THR A 119 8.88 -11.64 15.44
C THR A 119 7.36 -11.54 15.62
N LYS A 120 6.62 -12.52 15.10
CA LYS A 120 5.21 -12.73 15.44
C LYS A 120 5.13 -13.09 16.93
N ARG A 121 4.92 -12.09 17.80
CA ARG A 121 4.56 -12.39 19.20
C ARG A 121 3.14 -12.96 19.19
N ALA A 122 3.02 -14.27 19.36
CA ALA A 122 1.80 -14.84 19.92
C ALA A 122 1.64 -14.23 21.31
N HIS A 123 0.62 -13.40 21.50
CA HIS A 123 0.34 -12.80 22.79
C HIS A 123 -0.24 -13.88 23.71
N PRO A 124 0.34 -14.07 24.90
CA PRO A 124 -0.50 -14.07 26.07
C PRO A 124 0.04 -13.05 27.08
N SER A 125 -0.82 -12.12 27.50
CA SER A 125 -0.80 -11.42 28.80
C SER A 125 0.53 -10.83 29.32
N ASN A 126 0.56 -9.50 29.41
CA ASN A 126 1.22 -8.67 30.43
C ASN A 126 2.77 -8.62 30.54
N LEU A 127 3.22 -7.42 30.89
CA LEU A 127 4.53 -6.96 31.37
C LEU A 127 5.66 -6.67 30.35
N CYS A 128 5.85 -5.36 30.16
CA CYS A 128 7.05 -4.59 30.51
C CYS A 128 8.39 -4.99 29.87
N PHE A 129 8.97 -4.08 29.06
CA PHE A 129 10.40 -3.78 29.13
C PHE A 129 10.64 -2.29 28.84
N ARG A 130 11.23 -1.60 29.85
CA ARG A 130 11.84 -0.28 29.75
C ARG A 130 13.01 -0.32 28.76
N GLU A 131 13.11 0.69 27.91
CA GLU A 131 14.39 1.07 27.30
C GLU A 131 15.36 1.42 28.44
N ARG A 132 16.52 0.75 28.48
CA ARG A 132 17.72 1.31 29.10
C ARG A 132 18.63 1.77 27.98
N GLU A 133 19.04 3.03 28.10
CA GLU A 133 20.06 3.66 27.30
C GLU A 133 21.40 2.91 27.36
N ARG A 134 22.23 3.24 26.37
CA ARG A 134 23.52 2.67 25.95
C ARG A 134 24.57 2.54 27.08
N PRO A 135 25.73 1.95 26.73
CA PRO A 135 26.91 2.80 26.56
C PRO A 135 27.41 2.88 25.11
#